data_AF-A0A8T3WGN8-F1
#
_entry.id   AF-A0A8T3WGN8-F1
#
_cell.length_a   1.000
_cell.length_b   1.000
_cell.length_c   1.000
_cell.angle_alpha   90.00
_cell.angle_beta   90.00
_cell.angle_gamma   90.00
#
_symmetry.space_group_name_H-M   'P 1'
#
loop_
_entity.id
_entity.type
_entity.pdbx_description
1 polymer ?
#
loop_
_entity_poly.entity_id
_entity_poly.type
_entity_poly.pdbx_seq_one_letter_code
_entity_poly.pdbx_strand_id
1 'polypeptide(L)'
;MMQYKNLTIIGTSHIARQSLEEVGEAIIEGKPDIVALELDRKRLYSLMSKQEGKISIYDIRRIGLKGFIFSLIGAWAEKKLGKLVGVAPGSEMKKAVTLAKKHNMKLALIDQDIEITLRRFSKALTWKEKWNFMADIIRQIFTGKKEIEFDLTKVPDKKIIRKLINKVKIRYPNIYRVLIEERNEVMAKNLEKIMEENEDKKILAIIGAGHEEDILNIIKRPKISYSISIGK
;
A
#
# COMPACT_ATOMS: atom_id res chain seq x y z
N MET A 1 -6.40 -11.89 -9.35
CA MET A 1 -7.16 -10.67 -9.68
C MET A 1 -8.60 -10.83 -9.19
N MET A 2 -9.24 -9.74 -8.81
CA MET A 2 -10.67 -9.69 -8.44
C MET A 2 -11.40 -8.77 -9.40
N GLN A 3 -12.64 -9.09 -9.77
CA GLN A 3 -13.43 -8.28 -10.70
C GLN A 3 -14.77 -7.88 -10.08
N TYR A 4 -15.21 -6.66 -10.37
CA TYR A 4 -16.53 -6.16 -9.99
C TYR A 4 -16.94 -5.00 -10.90
N LYS A 5 -18.06 -5.17 -11.62
CA LYS A 5 -18.51 -4.22 -12.65
C LYS A 5 -17.37 -3.95 -13.66
N ASN A 6 -17.02 -2.69 -13.87
CA ASN A 6 -15.94 -2.23 -14.75
C ASN A 6 -14.55 -2.17 -14.06
N LEU A 7 -14.43 -2.62 -12.81
CA LEU A 7 -13.19 -2.62 -12.03
C LEU A 7 -12.54 -4.01 -11.98
N THR A 8 -11.26 -4.07 -12.35
CA THR A 8 -10.36 -5.19 -12.07
C THR A 8 -9.32 -4.76 -11.03
N ILE A 9 -9.12 -5.56 -9.99
CA ILE A 9 -8.14 -5.33 -8.94
C ILE A 9 -7.03 -6.38 -9.03
N ILE A 10 -5.78 -5.93 -9.04
CA ILE A 10 -4.58 -6.75 -8.89
C ILE A 10 -3.86 -6.39 -7.58
N GLY A 11 -3.78 -7.37 -6.69
CA GLY A 11 -2.91 -7.33 -5.53
C GLY A 11 -1.47 -7.62 -5.90
N THR A 12 -0.58 -6.73 -5.48
CA THR A 12 0.85 -6.82 -5.72
C THR A 12 1.61 -6.92 -4.42
N SER A 13 2.80 -7.53 -4.49
CA SER A 13 3.83 -7.36 -3.48
C SER A 13 4.84 -6.38 -4.05
N HIS A 14 5.01 -5.21 -3.43
CA HIS A 14 5.87 -4.12 -3.92
C HIS A 14 7.37 -4.46 -4.04
N ILE A 15 7.72 -5.69 -3.73
CA ILE A 15 9.09 -6.22 -3.70
C ILE A 15 9.23 -7.51 -4.51
N ALA A 16 8.13 -8.10 -5.01
CA ALA A 16 8.19 -9.37 -5.73
C ALA A 16 8.38 -9.14 -7.23
N ARG A 17 9.31 -9.90 -7.84
CA ARG A 17 9.55 -9.87 -9.30
C ARG A 17 8.31 -10.32 -10.07
N GLN A 18 7.59 -11.30 -9.53
CA GLN A 18 6.32 -11.76 -10.09
C GLN A 18 5.31 -10.62 -10.28
N SER A 19 5.21 -9.67 -9.33
CA SER A 19 4.28 -8.55 -9.44
C SER A 19 4.60 -7.61 -10.61
N LEU A 20 5.86 -7.51 -11.04
CA LEU A 20 6.22 -6.76 -12.25
C LEU A 20 5.64 -7.42 -13.50
N GLU A 21 5.78 -8.74 -13.62
CA GLU A 21 5.30 -9.50 -14.78
C GLU A 21 3.77 -9.42 -14.84
N GLU A 22 3.08 -9.76 -13.75
CA GLU A 22 1.62 -9.75 -13.66
C GLU A 22 1.01 -8.38 -13.94
N VAL A 23 1.60 -7.28 -13.42
CA VAL A 23 1.15 -5.91 -13.72
C VAL A 23 1.33 -5.58 -15.21
N GLY A 24 2.43 -6.03 -15.80
CA GLY A 24 2.70 -5.82 -17.21
C GLY A 24 1.66 -6.51 -18.10
N GLU A 25 1.42 -7.79 -17.84
CA GLU A 25 0.44 -8.60 -18.55
C GLU A 25 -0.97 -8.03 -18.39
N ALA A 26 -1.38 -7.70 -17.16
CA ALA A 26 -2.70 -7.12 -16.89
C ALA A 26 -2.96 -5.82 -17.66
N ILE A 27 -1.93 -4.97 -17.84
CA ILE A 27 -2.05 -3.72 -18.62
C ILE A 27 -2.07 -4.01 -20.12
N ILE A 28 -1.17 -4.86 -20.62
CA ILE A 28 -1.00 -5.12 -22.05
C ILE A 28 -2.19 -5.90 -22.62
N GLU A 29 -2.63 -6.94 -21.92
CA GLU A 29 -3.72 -7.81 -22.34
C GLU A 29 -5.08 -7.20 -22.00
N GLY A 30 -5.21 -6.66 -20.78
CA GLY A 30 -6.46 -6.07 -20.30
C GLY A 30 -6.83 -4.77 -21.01
N LYS A 31 -5.84 -4.05 -21.56
CA LYS A 31 -5.97 -2.75 -22.22
C LYS A 31 -6.97 -1.82 -21.49
N PRO A 32 -6.73 -1.54 -20.20
CA PRO A 32 -7.63 -0.69 -19.43
C PRO A 32 -7.59 0.74 -19.98
N ASP A 33 -8.72 1.43 -19.90
CA ASP A 33 -8.78 2.87 -20.19
C ASP A 33 -8.17 3.69 -19.03
N ILE A 34 -8.31 3.18 -17.80
CA ILE A 34 -7.84 3.83 -16.58
C ILE A 34 -7.00 2.85 -15.75
N VAL A 35 -5.79 3.27 -15.38
CA VAL A 35 -4.92 2.59 -14.43
C VAL A 35 -4.93 3.36 -13.11
N ALA A 36 -5.57 2.78 -12.09
CA ALA A 36 -5.63 3.31 -10.73
C ALA A 36 -4.50 2.72 -9.86
N LEU A 37 -3.74 3.55 -9.17
CA LEU A 37 -2.55 3.15 -8.40
C LEU A 37 -2.69 3.49 -6.93
N GLU A 38 -2.29 2.57 -6.04
CA GLU A 38 -2.07 2.82 -4.60
C GLU A 38 -0.87 3.77 -4.39
N LEU A 39 -1.02 5.01 -4.82
CA LEU A 39 -0.04 6.08 -4.71
C LEU A 39 -0.77 7.39 -4.48
N ASP A 40 -0.08 8.32 -3.80
CA ASP A 40 -0.40 9.74 -3.81
C ASP A 40 0.57 10.50 -4.75
N ARG A 41 0.34 11.81 -4.94
CA ARG A 41 1.16 12.64 -5.83
C ARG A 41 2.63 12.72 -5.42
N LYS A 42 2.93 12.82 -4.12
CA LYS A 42 4.29 12.93 -3.59
C LYS A 42 5.03 11.60 -3.78
N ARG A 43 4.36 10.49 -3.49
CA ARG A 43 4.90 9.14 -3.72
C ARG A 43 5.12 8.86 -5.20
N LEU A 44 4.20 9.26 -6.08
CA LEU A 44 4.42 9.17 -7.53
C LEU A 44 5.62 10.00 -7.98
N TYR A 45 5.73 11.26 -7.53
CA TYR A 45 6.87 12.11 -7.87
C TYR A 45 8.19 11.49 -7.40
N SER A 46 8.25 11.02 -6.16
CA SER A 46 9.43 10.36 -5.58
C SER A 46 9.80 9.07 -6.32
N LEU A 47 8.80 8.28 -6.77
CA LEU A 47 9.03 7.05 -7.52
C LEU A 47 9.59 7.32 -8.93
N MET A 48 9.18 8.44 -9.53
CA MET A 48 9.57 8.82 -10.89
C MET A 48 10.86 9.64 -10.94
N SER A 49 11.20 10.37 -9.88
CA SER A 49 12.48 11.08 -9.79
C SER A 49 13.61 10.07 -9.55
N LYS A 50 14.70 10.17 -10.32
CA LYS A 50 15.90 9.33 -10.14
C LYS A 50 16.67 9.64 -8.85
N GLN A 51 16.15 10.50 -7.98
CA GLN A 51 16.78 10.79 -6.70
C GLN A 51 16.39 9.69 -5.74
N GLU A 52 17.31 8.74 -5.57
CA GLU A 52 17.46 8.02 -4.31
C GLU A 52 17.57 9.07 -3.20
N GLY A 53 16.45 9.41 -2.59
CA GLY A 53 16.43 10.22 -1.38
C GLY A 53 17.07 9.39 -0.29
N LYS A 54 18.41 9.38 -0.23
CA LYS A 54 19.13 9.00 0.98
C LYS A 54 18.65 9.97 2.04
N ILE A 55 17.78 9.49 2.93
CA ILE A 55 17.45 10.23 4.15
C ILE A 55 18.79 10.48 4.83
N SER A 56 19.22 11.75 4.87
CA SER A 56 20.49 12.10 5.46
C SER A 56 20.41 11.87 6.96
N ILE A 57 21.46 11.28 7.54
CA ILE A 57 21.63 11.14 8.99
C ILE A 57 21.54 12.50 9.70
N TYR A 58 21.81 13.59 8.97
CA TYR A 58 21.64 14.96 9.47
C TYR A 58 20.17 15.39 9.61
N ASP A 59 19.26 14.93 8.74
CA ASP A 59 17.82 15.26 8.84
C ASP A 59 17.19 14.57 10.05
N ILE A 60 17.68 13.38 10.39
CA ILE A 60 17.20 12.56 11.52
C ILE A 60 17.42 13.25 12.87
N ARG A 61 18.49 14.06 13.00
CA ARG A 61 18.84 14.75 14.25
C ARG A 61 17.90 15.92 14.58
N ARG A 62 17.16 16.46 13.58
CA ARG A 62 16.15 17.52 13.79
C ARG A 62 14.74 17.01 14.13
N ILE A 63 14.46 15.71 13.98
CA ILE A 63 13.09 15.15 14.01
C ILE A 63 12.72 14.54 15.39
N GLY A 64 13.64 14.54 16.35
CA GLY A 64 13.43 13.96 17.68
C GLY A 64 13.34 12.43 17.69
N LEU A 65 13.14 11.82 18.87
CA LEU A 65 13.15 10.34 19.05
C LEU A 65 12.24 9.59 18.07
N LYS A 66 11.10 10.19 17.68
CA LYS A 66 10.16 9.59 16.73
C LYS A 66 10.76 9.45 15.32
N GLY A 67 11.44 10.48 14.81
CA GLY A 67 12.09 10.43 13.50
C GLY A 67 13.25 9.44 13.44
N PHE A 68 14.01 9.35 14.53
CA PHE A 68 15.09 8.38 14.67
C PHE A 68 14.59 6.93 14.59
N ILE A 69 13.54 6.60 15.35
CA ILE A 69 12.92 5.26 15.31
C ILE A 69 12.42 4.94 13.90
N PHE A 70 11.72 5.87 13.24
CA PHE A 70 11.24 5.68 11.87
C PHE A 70 12.37 5.48 10.86
N SER A 71 13.47 6.21 11.00
CA SER A 71 14.64 6.06 10.12
C SER A 71 15.34 4.71 10.28
N LEU A 72 15.40 4.17 11.52
CA LEU A 72 15.92 2.84 11.81
C LEU A 72 15.05 1.75 11.17
N ILE A 73 13.72 1.91 11.23
CA ILE A 73 12.77 0.99 10.59
C ILE A 73 12.91 1.04 9.07
N GLY A 74 12.98 2.24 8.49
CA GLY A 74 13.14 2.46 7.06
C GLY A 74 14.45 1.85 6.54
N ALA A 75 15.57 2.16 7.20
CA ALA A 75 16.89 1.62 6.83
C ALA A 75 16.97 0.09 7.00
N TRP A 76 16.32 -0.48 8.03
CA TRP A 76 16.21 -1.93 8.20
C TRP A 76 15.38 -2.56 7.08
N ALA A 77 14.23 -2.00 6.75
CA ALA A 77 13.35 -2.50 5.70
C ALA A 77 14.04 -2.44 4.33
N GLU A 78 14.68 -1.31 4.01
CA GLU A 78 15.42 -1.10 2.77
C GLU A 78 16.59 -2.08 2.62
N LYS A 79 17.44 -2.21 3.65
CA LYS A 79 18.64 -3.09 3.63
C LYS A 79 18.27 -4.57 3.57
N LYS A 80 17.15 -4.98 4.17
CA LYS A 80 16.71 -6.38 4.24
C LYS A 80 15.90 -6.79 3.01
N LEU A 81 15.11 -5.89 2.42
CA LEU A 81 14.29 -6.18 1.25
C LEU A 81 15.06 -5.99 -0.06
N GLY A 82 15.82 -4.89 -0.21
CA GLY A 82 16.53 -4.60 -1.47
C GLY A 82 17.61 -5.62 -1.83
N LYS A 83 18.27 -6.24 -0.83
CA LYS A 83 19.33 -7.23 -1.06
C LYS A 83 18.83 -8.66 -1.34
N LEU A 84 17.58 -8.98 -0.99
CA LEU A 84 17.06 -10.35 -1.10
C LEU A 84 16.30 -10.62 -2.39
N VAL A 85 15.74 -9.59 -3.05
CA VAL A 85 14.87 -9.78 -4.23
C VAL A 85 15.40 -9.13 -5.51
N GLY A 86 16.44 -8.30 -5.44
CA GLY A 86 17.03 -7.65 -6.61
C GLY A 86 16.11 -6.65 -7.35
N VAL A 87 14.92 -6.36 -6.80
CA VAL A 87 13.93 -5.43 -7.34
C VAL A 87 13.76 -4.27 -6.34
N ALA A 88 13.81 -3.03 -6.83
CA ALA A 88 13.59 -1.86 -5.99
C ALA A 88 12.12 -1.81 -5.53
N PRO A 89 11.82 -1.47 -4.26
CA PRO A 89 10.44 -1.29 -3.82
C PRO A 89 9.66 -0.33 -4.74
N GLY A 90 8.48 -0.73 -5.19
CA GLY A 90 7.63 0.09 -6.06
C GLY A 90 7.97 -0.01 -7.56
N SER A 91 8.83 -0.96 -7.96
CA SER A 91 9.17 -1.17 -9.37
C SER A 91 7.95 -1.52 -10.22
N GLU A 92 7.01 -2.30 -9.67
CA GLU A 92 5.74 -2.65 -10.29
C GLU A 92 4.87 -1.42 -10.56
N MET A 93 4.79 -0.48 -9.60
CA MET A 93 4.10 0.79 -9.80
C MET A 93 4.77 1.64 -10.88
N LYS A 94 6.11 1.67 -10.91
CA LYS A 94 6.86 2.39 -11.95
C LYS A 94 6.62 1.80 -13.34
N LYS A 95 6.58 0.48 -13.44
CA LYS A 95 6.22 -0.23 -14.67
C LYS A 95 4.79 0.12 -15.09
N ALA A 96 3.83 0.13 -14.17
CA ALA A 96 2.46 0.52 -14.44
C ALA A 96 2.35 1.95 -14.99
N VAL A 97 3.00 2.92 -14.34
CA VAL A 97 3.04 4.32 -14.79
C VAL A 97 3.65 4.43 -16.19
N THR A 98 4.74 3.71 -16.44
CA THR A 98 5.44 3.73 -17.74
C THR A 98 4.58 3.16 -18.85
N LEU A 99 3.93 2.02 -18.61
CA LEU A 99 3.03 1.38 -19.58
C LEU A 99 1.78 2.22 -19.83
N ALA A 100 1.15 2.74 -18.79
CA ALA A 100 0.00 3.62 -18.93
C ALA A 100 0.33 4.85 -19.79
N LYS A 101 1.48 5.50 -19.55
CA LYS A 101 1.95 6.62 -20.38
C LYS A 101 2.22 6.20 -21.83
N LYS A 102 2.91 5.08 -22.04
CA LYS A 102 3.25 4.56 -23.38
C LYS A 102 2.00 4.27 -24.22
N HIS A 103 0.94 3.81 -23.58
CA HIS A 103 -0.31 3.44 -24.23
C HIS A 103 -1.42 4.50 -24.11
N ASN A 104 -1.09 5.72 -23.69
CA ASN A 104 -2.03 6.84 -23.50
C ASN A 104 -3.25 6.50 -22.62
N MET A 105 -3.06 5.65 -21.62
CA MET A 105 -4.07 5.31 -20.62
C MET A 105 -4.13 6.39 -19.54
N LYS A 106 -5.33 6.65 -19.00
CA LYS A 106 -5.51 7.63 -17.91
C LYS A 106 -4.94 7.05 -16.62
N LEU A 107 -4.11 7.82 -15.93
CA LEU A 107 -3.60 7.46 -14.60
C LEU A 107 -4.47 8.08 -13.50
N ALA A 108 -4.88 7.27 -12.53
CA ALA A 108 -5.58 7.70 -11.33
C ALA A 108 -4.77 7.33 -10.07
N LEU A 109 -4.67 8.25 -9.14
CA LEU A 109 -4.01 8.06 -7.85
C LEU A 109 -5.10 7.93 -6.78
N ILE A 110 -5.16 6.77 -6.12
CA ILE A 110 -6.30 6.43 -5.26
C ILE A 110 -5.97 6.45 -3.77
N ASP A 111 -4.70 6.58 -3.38
CA ASP A 111 -4.31 6.53 -1.98
C ASP A 111 -4.31 7.91 -1.30
N GLN A 112 -4.31 7.89 0.03
CA GLN A 112 -4.20 9.07 0.89
C GLN A 112 -2.79 9.69 0.81
N ASP A 113 -2.69 11.02 1.03
CA ASP A 113 -1.41 11.69 1.23
C ASP A 113 -0.62 11.04 2.38
N ILE A 114 0.59 10.56 2.06
CA ILE A 114 1.50 9.89 2.98
C ILE A 114 1.78 10.68 4.26
N GLU A 115 1.79 12.02 4.21
CA GLU A 115 2.01 12.84 5.41
C GLU A 115 0.86 12.75 6.40
N ILE A 116 -0.38 12.58 5.90
CA ILE A 116 -1.55 12.34 6.76
C ILE A 116 -1.39 11.00 7.44
N THR A 117 -1.04 9.96 6.68
CA THR A 117 -0.82 8.61 7.22
C THR A 117 0.29 8.60 8.26
N LEU A 118 1.45 9.20 7.99
CA LEU A 118 2.58 9.28 8.92
C LEU A 118 2.23 10.08 10.19
N ARG A 119 1.54 11.20 10.04
CA ARG A 119 1.06 12.02 11.18
C ARG A 119 0.11 11.22 12.05
N ARG A 120 -0.88 10.54 11.46
CA ARG A 120 -1.85 9.70 12.19
C ARG A 120 -1.15 8.54 12.87
N PHE A 121 -0.23 7.85 12.20
CA PHE A 121 0.53 6.75 12.78
C PHE A 121 1.32 7.21 14.01
N SER A 122 2.01 8.36 13.91
CA SER A 122 2.82 8.90 15.01
C SER A 122 2.00 9.28 16.27
N LYS A 123 0.70 9.51 16.10
CA LYS A 123 -0.27 9.81 17.17
C LYS A 123 -0.97 8.56 17.67
N ALA A 124 -1.19 7.58 16.80
CA ALA A 124 -1.96 6.38 17.10
C ALA A 124 -1.20 5.35 17.94
N LEU A 125 0.14 5.41 17.99
CA LEU A 125 0.95 4.49 18.79
C LEU A 125 0.73 4.66 20.31
N THR A 126 0.13 3.65 20.93
CA THR A 126 0.00 3.55 22.39
C THR A 126 1.34 3.23 23.05
N TRP A 127 1.46 3.50 24.36
CA TRP A 127 2.65 3.13 25.15
C TRP A 127 2.93 1.62 25.11
N LYS A 128 1.88 0.78 25.13
CA LYS A 128 2.00 -0.67 25.01
C LYS A 128 2.55 -1.10 23.65
N GLU A 129 2.06 -0.53 22.55
CA GLU A 129 2.57 -0.83 21.21
C GLU A 129 4.03 -0.39 21.04
N LYS A 130 4.41 0.75 21.62
CA LYS A 130 5.82 1.21 21.64
C LYS A 130 6.73 0.23 22.39
N TRP A 131 6.30 -0.27 23.54
CA TRP A 131 7.05 -1.27 24.32
C TRP A 131 7.17 -2.60 23.59
N ASN A 132 6.10 -3.08 22.97
CA ASN A 132 6.14 -4.27 22.11
C ASN A 132 7.16 -4.09 20.97
N PHE A 133 7.15 -2.93 20.32
CA PHE A 133 8.06 -2.62 19.23
C PHE A 133 9.53 -2.61 19.69
N MET A 134 9.82 -1.96 20.83
CA MET A 134 11.15 -2.00 21.45
C MET A 134 11.57 -3.43 21.80
N ALA A 135 10.69 -4.20 22.43
CA ALA A 135 10.96 -5.59 22.80
C ALA A 135 11.24 -6.46 21.57
N ASP A 136 10.54 -6.24 20.46
CA ASP A 136 10.75 -6.99 19.21
C ASP A 136 12.08 -6.63 18.53
N ILE A 137 12.46 -5.36 18.53
CA ILE A 137 13.79 -4.92 18.04
C ILE A 137 14.90 -5.51 18.91
N ILE A 138 14.80 -5.39 20.24
CA ILE A 138 15.76 -5.95 21.19
C ILE A 138 15.85 -7.47 20.98
N ARG A 139 14.72 -8.18 20.95
CA ARG A 139 14.69 -9.63 20.68
C ARG A 139 15.40 -9.97 19.38
N GLN A 140 15.18 -9.22 18.30
CA GLN A 140 15.82 -9.48 17.02
C GLN A 140 17.35 -9.26 17.06
N ILE A 141 17.83 -8.25 17.80
CA ILE A 141 19.27 -7.97 17.98
C ILE A 141 19.94 -9.05 18.85
N PHE A 142 19.29 -9.46 19.94
CA PHE A 142 19.87 -10.36 20.93
C PHE A 142 19.74 -11.85 20.57
N THR A 143 18.67 -12.26 19.90
CA THR A 143 18.43 -13.69 19.62
C THR A 143 18.98 -14.16 18.29
N GLY A 144 19.30 -13.26 17.34
CA GLY A 144 19.82 -13.61 16.01
C GLY A 144 18.91 -14.51 15.16
N LYS A 145 17.78 -14.97 15.69
CA LYS A 145 16.83 -15.84 14.99
C LYS A 145 16.20 -15.04 13.86
N LYS A 146 16.62 -15.38 12.62
CA LYS A 146 15.91 -15.03 11.41
C LYS A 146 14.49 -15.59 11.52
N GLU A 147 13.52 -14.76 11.88
CA GLU A 147 12.12 -15.15 11.75
C GLU A 147 11.72 -15.09 10.28
N ILE A 148 11.28 -16.27 9.81
CA ILE A 148 10.64 -16.62 8.54
C ILE A 148 11.48 -16.27 7.29
N GLU A 149 12.11 -17.29 6.71
CA GLU A 149 12.51 -17.25 5.30
C GLU A 149 11.24 -17.20 4.45
N PHE A 150 10.80 -15.99 4.12
CA PHE A 150 9.83 -15.78 3.07
C PHE A 150 10.57 -15.82 1.74
N ASP A 151 10.06 -16.62 0.80
CA ASP A 151 10.42 -16.43 -0.60
C ASP A 151 9.86 -15.09 -1.06
N LEU A 152 10.72 -14.07 -1.08
CA LEU A 152 10.36 -12.71 -1.44
C LEU A 152 10.23 -12.54 -2.97
N THR A 153 10.64 -13.53 -3.76
CA THR A 153 10.56 -13.46 -5.23
C THR A 153 9.13 -13.55 -5.75
N LYS A 154 8.24 -14.15 -4.95
CA LYS A 154 6.84 -14.37 -5.24
C LYS A 154 5.94 -13.58 -4.29
N VAL A 155 4.73 -13.30 -4.75
CA VAL A 155 3.68 -12.81 -3.84
C VAL A 155 3.31 -13.97 -2.91
N PRO A 156 3.38 -13.82 -1.57
CA PRO A 156 2.98 -14.89 -0.67
C PRO A 156 1.51 -15.28 -0.87
N ASP A 157 1.17 -16.54 -0.61
CA ASP A 157 -0.22 -17.00 -0.72
C ASP A 157 -1.18 -16.14 0.11
N LYS A 158 -2.39 -15.91 -0.41
CA LYS A 158 -3.44 -15.12 0.27
C LYS A 158 -3.69 -15.58 1.70
N LYS A 159 -3.62 -16.90 1.97
CA LYS A 159 -3.76 -17.47 3.33
C LYS A 159 -2.65 -16.99 4.28
N ILE A 160 -1.42 -16.91 3.78
CA ILE A 160 -0.26 -16.43 4.54
C ILE A 160 -0.38 -14.94 4.79
N ILE A 161 -0.71 -14.16 3.75
CA ILE A 161 -0.92 -12.70 3.86
C ILE A 161 -1.98 -12.41 4.93
N ARG A 162 -3.15 -13.06 4.86
CA ARG A 162 -4.22 -12.91 5.86
C ARG A 162 -3.77 -13.24 7.27
N LYS A 163 -3.00 -14.33 7.44
CA LYS A 163 -2.46 -14.72 8.75
C LYS A 163 -1.51 -13.67 9.32
N LEU A 164 -0.63 -13.09 8.50
CA LEU A 164 0.30 -12.04 8.91
C LEU A 164 -0.42 -10.74 9.27
N ILE A 165 -1.35 -10.31 8.41
CA ILE A 165 -2.18 -9.13 8.66
C ILE A 165 -2.94 -9.28 9.97
N ASN A 166 -3.54 -10.46 10.22
CA ASN A 166 -4.26 -10.71 11.47
C ASN A 166 -3.34 -10.67 12.71
N LYS A 167 -2.10 -11.16 12.60
CA LYS A 167 -1.10 -11.01 13.68
C LYS A 167 -0.79 -9.55 13.97
N VAL A 168 -0.62 -8.73 12.93
CA VAL A 168 -0.39 -7.29 13.07
C VAL A 168 -1.61 -6.62 13.70
N LYS A 169 -2.82 -6.95 13.25
CA LYS A 169 -4.08 -6.44 13.81
C LYS A 169 -4.21 -6.71 15.31
N ILE A 170 -3.85 -7.90 15.76
CA ILE A 170 -3.91 -8.28 17.19
C ILE A 170 -2.81 -7.60 18.00
N ARG A 171 -1.57 -7.56 17.48
CA ARG A 171 -0.39 -7.07 18.23
C ARG A 171 -0.27 -5.55 18.23
N TYR A 172 -0.66 -4.90 17.13
CA TYR A 172 -0.57 -3.46 16.92
C TYR A 172 -1.86 -2.92 16.26
N PRO A 173 -3.00 -2.97 16.97
CA PRO A 173 -4.30 -2.60 16.41
C PRO A 173 -4.35 -1.16 15.88
N ASN A 174 -3.65 -0.20 16.50
CA ASN A 174 -3.65 1.18 16.01
C ASN A 174 -2.79 1.35 14.76
N ILE A 175 -1.70 0.59 14.64
CA ILE A 175 -0.89 0.54 13.42
C ILE A 175 -1.74 -0.02 12.27
N TYR A 176 -2.41 -1.14 12.52
CA TYR A 176 -3.29 -1.77 11.55
C TYR A 176 -4.40 -0.81 11.08
N ARG A 177 -5.08 -0.13 12.01
CA ARG A 177 -6.12 0.85 11.68
C ARG A 177 -5.59 1.94 10.73
N VAL A 178 -4.47 2.57 11.07
CA VAL A 178 -3.94 3.71 10.29
C VAL A 178 -3.37 3.27 8.93
N LEU A 179 -2.63 2.17 8.88
CA LEU A 179 -1.92 1.75 7.66
C LEU A 179 -2.79 0.92 6.71
N ILE A 180 -3.86 0.32 7.21
CA ILE A 180 -4.75 -0.55 6.42
C ILE A 180 -6.17 0.01 6.38
N GLU A 181 -6.89 0.03 7.51
CA GLU A 181 -8.34 0.32 7.51
C GLU A 181 -8.65 1.73 6.97
N GLU A 182 -8.00 2.77 7.50
CA GLU A 182 -8.23 4.15 7.08
C GLU A 182 -7.84 4.38 5.60
N ARG A 183 -6.81 3.68 5.11
CA ARG A 183 -6.37 3.77 3.72
C ARG A 183 -7.33 3.02 2.79
N ASN A 184 -7.84 1.86 3.21
CA ASN A 184 -8.85 1.11 2.48
C ASN A 184 -10.12 1.94 2.27
N GLU A 185 -10.57 2.68 3.27
CA GLU A 185 -11.73 3.58 3.14
C GLU A 185 -11.50 4.67 2.10
N VAL A 186 -10.33 5.33 2.12
CA VAL A 186 -9.98 6.38 1.16
C VAL A 186 -9.87 5.80 -0.26
N MET A 187 -9.15 4.69 -0.42
CA MET A 187 -8.96 4.04 -1.72
C MET A 187 -10.28 3.53 -2.30
N ALA A 188 -11.12 2.89 -1.48
CA ALA A 188 -12.43 2.42 -1.90
C ALA A 188 -13.31 3.59 -2.37
N LYS A 189 -13.40 4.68 -1.60
CA LYS A 189 -14.17 5.87 -1.98
C LYS A 189 -13.67 6.50 -3.29
N ASN A 190 -12.35 6.59 -3.46
CA ASN A 190 -11.76 7.12 -4.70
C ASN A 190 -12.06 6.20 -5.89
N LEU A 191 -11.97 4.88 -5.71
CA LEU A 191 -12.32 3.89 -6.75
C LEU A 191 -13.79 3.94 -7.11
N GLU A 192 -14.71 4.00 -6.13
CA GLU A 192 -16.14 4.14 -6.39
C GLU A 192 -16.42 5.36 -7.25
N LYS A 193 -15.85 6.52 -6.89
CA LYS A 193 -16.00 7.75 -7.67
C LYS A 193 -15.51 7.59 -9.11
N ILE A 194 -14.34 6.96 -9.31
CA ILE A 194 -13.80 6.70 -10.66
C ILE A 194 -14.73 5.76 -11.43
N MET A 195 -15.27 4.72 -10.78
CA MET A 195 -16.22 3.78 -11.41
C MET A 195 -17.51 4.48 -11.84
N GLU A 196 -18.09 5.30 -10.97
CA GLU A 196 -19.33 6.07 -11.20
C GLU A 196 -19.14 7.12 -12.32
N GLU A 197 -18.00 7.81 -12.37
CA GLU A 197 -17.71 8.82 -13.40
C GLU A 197 -17.32 8.23 -14.77
N ASN A 198 -17.05 6.92 -14.86
CA ASN A 198 -16.49 6.28 -16.05
C ASN A 198 -17.11 4.89 -16.28
N GLU A 199 -18.44 4.79 -16.24
CA GLU A 199 -19.18 3.51 -16.32
C GLU A 199 -18.88 2.69 -17.60
N ASP A 200 -18.53 3.36 -18.70
CA ASP A 200 -18.20 2.76 -20.00
C ASP A 200 -16.71 2.38 -20.14
N LYS A 201 -15.87 2.68 -19.14
CA LYS A 201 -14.41 2.50 -19.17
C LYS A 201 -13.95 1.31 -18.33
N LYS A 202 -12.96 0.58 -18.83
CA LYS A 202 -12.26 -0.48 -18.09
C LYS A 202 -11.26 0.13 -17.12
N ILE A 203 -11.39 -0.19 -15.83
CA ILE A 203 -10.52 0.30 -14.76
C ILE A 203 -9.67 -0.86 -14.24
N LEU A 204 -8.36 -0.70 -14.22
CA LEU A 204 -7.42 -1.60 -13.55
C LEU A 204 -6.84 -0.91 -12.32
N ALA A 205 -7.16 -1.40 -11.13
CA ALA A 205 -6.57 -0.97 -9.87
C ALA A 205 -5.41 -1.87 -9.46
N ILE A 206 -4.23 -1.27 -9.28
CA ILE A 206 -3.01 -1.93 -8.83
C ILE A 206 -2.76 -1.47 -7.40
N ILE A 207 -2.92 -2.40 -6.46
CA ILE A 207 -2.85 -2.15 -5.02
C ILE A 207 -2.02 -3.25 -4.34
N GLY A 208 -1.64 -3.06 -3.09
CA GLY A 208 -1.00 -4.07 -2.27
C GLY A 208 -1.95 -5.22 -1.97
N ALA A 209 -1.45 -6.46 -1.99
CA ALA A 209 -2.24 -7.67 -1.77
C ALA A 209 -2.94 -7.73 -0.38
N GLY A 210 -2.55 -6.87 0.56
CA GLY A 210 -3.22 -6.72 1.85
C GLY A 210 -4.51 -5.89 1.84
N HIS A 211 -4.82 -5.22 0.73
CA HIS A 211 -5.93 -4.26 0.63
C HIS A 211 -7.11 -4.77 -0.22
N GLU A 212 -6.87 -5.76 -1.09
CA GLU A 212 -7.83 -6.20 -2.12
C GLU A 212 -9.21 -6.60 -1.58
N GLU A 213 -9.25 -7.53 -0.61
CA GLU A 213 -10.50 -8.09 -0.11
C GLU A 213 -11.33 -7.00 0.60
N ASP A 214 -10.68 -6.19 1.44
CA ASP A 214 -11.34 -5.16 2.22
C ASP A 214 -11.88 -4.01 1.34
N ILE A 215 -11.09 -3.53 0.38
CA ILE A 215 -11.54 -2.50 -0.56
C ILE A 215 -12.76 -2.99 -1.35
N LEU A 216 -12.69 -4.21 -1.88
CA LEU A 216 -13.81 -4.76 -2.66
C LEU A 216 -15.06 -4.93 -1.80
N ASN A 217 -14.90 -5.34 -0.54
CA ASN A 217 -16.00 -5.44 0.41
C ASN A 217 -16.61 -4.07 0.71
N ILE A 218 -15.82 -3.01 0.85
CA ILE A 218 -16.32 -1.65 1.06
C ILE A 218 -17.12 -1.19 -0.16
N ILE A 219 -16.58 -1.36 -1.37
CA ILE A 219 -17.23 -0.97 -2.64
C ILE A 219 -18.57 -1.71 -2.87
N LYS A 220 -18.66 -2.97 -2.41
CA LYS A 220 -19.87 -3.78 -2.56
C LYS A 220 -20.96 -3.49 -1.53
N ARG A 221 -20.68 -2.71 -0.47
CA ARG A 221 -21.67 -2.42 0.57
C ARG A 221 -22.81 -1.58 -0.03
N PRO A 222 -24.09 -1.98 0.16
CA PRO A 222 -25.21 -1.19 -0.29
C PRO A 222 -25.21 0.17 0.42
N LYS A 223 -25.24 1.26 -0.35
CA LYS A 223 -25.36 2.62 0.18
C LYS A 223 -26.80 2.82 0.64
N ILE A 224 -27.03 2.89 1.95
CA ILE A 224 -28.33 3.26 2.51
C ILE A 224 -28.44 4.79 2.42
N SER A 225 -29.32 5.29 1.55
CA SER A 225 -29.68 6.71 1.51
C SER A 225 -31.00 6.93 2.26
N TYR A 226 -30.99 7.84 3.23
CA TYR A 226 -32.21 8.33 3.86
C TYR A 226 -32.66 9.60 3.14
N SER A 227 -33.91 9.62 2.65
CA SER A 227 -34.57 10.84 2.19
C SER A 227 -35.57 11.28 3.26
N ILE A 228 -35.36 12.47 3.82
CA ILE A 228 -36.30 13.08 4.76
C ILE A 228 -37.13 14.10 3.99
N SER A 229 -38.42 13.83 3.82
CA SER A 229 -39.38 14.79 3.29
C SER A 229 -39.96 15.59 4.45
N ILE A 230 -39.71 16.90 4.47
CA ILE A 230 -40.34 17.80 5.44
C ILE A 230 -41.64 18.29 4.78
N GLY A 231 -42.79 17.88 5.33
CA GLY A 231 -44.10 18.35 4.88
C GLY A 231 -44.23 19.86 5.12
N LYS A 232 -44.90 20.56 4.20
CA LYS A 232 -45.24 21.98 4.34
C LYS A 232 -46.34 22.19 5.37
#